data_AF-A0A8S0QAI6-F1
#
_entry.id   AF-A0A8S0QAI6-F1
#
_cell.length_a   1.000
_cell.length_b   1.000
_cell.length_c   1.000
_cell.angle_alpha   90.00
_cell.angle_beta   90.00
_cell.angle_gamma   90.00
#
_symmetry.space_group_name_H-M   'P 1'
#
loop_
_entity.id
_entity.type
_entity.pdbx_description
1 polymer ?
#
loop_
_entity_poly.entity_id
_entity_poly.type
_entity_poly.pdbx_seq_one_letter_code
_entity_poly.pdbx_strand_id
1 'polypeptide(L)'
;MDGGDSSGKGTMTCAMWIRRPENAHLVVLGKSSPSSLEIFSFDPKTTSLSPSPKAKFEFEEGINPVAIAVHPSGDDVVCSTSTGGCKLFEVYGREDYIKLTTKDLAPLQGVGPQKCLAFSVDGTRFATGGVVSY
;
A
#
# COMPACT_ATOMS: atom_id res chain seq x y z
N MET A 1 21.92 -27.01 -9.93
CA MET A 1 21.82 -25.56 -10.18
C MET A 1 20.34 -25.25 -10.03
N ASP A 2 19.95 -24.91 -8.82
CA ASP A 2 18.53 -24.78 -8.45
C ASP A 2 17.94 -23.53 -9.10
N GLY A 3 16.78 -23.74 -9.74
CA GLY A 3 16.01 -22.70 -10.38
C GLY A 3 15.55 -21.69 -9.34
N GLY A 4 16.10 -20.48 -9.42
CA GLY A 4 15.53 -19.31 -8.77
C GLY A 4 14.20 -19.02 -9.43
N ASP A 5 13.12 -19.41 -8.76
CA ASP A 5 11.75 -19.05 -9.13
C ASP A 5 11.67 -17.52 -9.17
N SER A 6 11.37 -16.96 -10.34
CA SER A 6 11.31 -15.52 -10.56
C SER A 6 10.13 -14.94 -9.80
N SER A 7 10.37 -14.44 -8.60
CA SER A 7 9.37 -13.74 -7.79
C SER A 7 8.75 -12.58 -8.58
N GLY A 8 7.50 -12.80 -9.02
CA GLY A 8 6.55 -11.87 -9.62
C GLY A 8 7.09 -10.63 -10.35
N LYS A 9 7.21 -10.73 -11.69
CA LYS A 9 7.56 -9.67 -12.68
C LYS A 9 6.58 -8.48 -12.74
N GLY A 10 6.15 -7.93 -11.61
CA GLY A 10 5.36 -6.70 -11.54
C GLY A 10 6.24 -5.47 -11.38
N THR A 11 5.88 -4.39 -12.07
CA THR A 11 6.57 -3.10 -11.95
C THR A 11 6.12 -2.44 -10.65
N MET A 12 7.08 -2.10 -9.79
CA MET A 12 6.83 -1.32 -8.59
C MET A 12 6.37 0.09 -8.97
N THR A 13 5.22 0.53 -8.44
CA THR A 13 4.68 1.88 -8.75
C THR A 13 4.78 2.83 -7.56
N CYS A 14 4.63 2.32 -6.34
CA CYS A 14 4.70 3.11 -5.11
C CYS A 14 5.07 2.23 -3.92
N ALA A 15 5.56 2.85 -2.85
CA ALA A 15 5.91 2.17 -1.61
C ALA A 15 5.81 3.13 -0.42
N MET A 16 5.53 2.60 0.77
CA MET A 16 5.53 3.38 2.02
C MET A 16 5.89 2.51 3.22
N TRP A 17 6.57 3.09 4.20
CA TRP A 17 6.81 2.44 5.48
C TRP A 17 5.53 2.41 6.32
N ILE A 18 5.26 1.28 6.94
CA ILE A 18 4.25 1.16 7.99
C ILE A 18 4.99 1.09 9.32
N ARG A 19 4.77 2.10 10.17
CA ARG A 19 5.32 2.16 11.52
C ARG A 19 4.24 1.74 12.50
N ARG A 20 4.52 0.72 13.31
CA ARG A 20 3.62 0.30 14.39
C ARG A 20 4.33 0.34 15.74
N PRO A 21 3.59 0.51 16.86
CA PRO A 21 4.16 0.67 18.19
C PRO A 21 5.06 -0.48 18.65
N GLU A 22 4.84 -1.70 18.13
CA GLU A 22 5.61 -2.90 18.46
C GLU A 22 7.03 -2.95 17.85
N ASN A 23 7.54 -1.86 17.27
CA ASN A 23 8.77 -1.82 16.46
C ASN A 23 8.75 -2.77 15.25
N ALA A 24 7.56 -3.13 14.77
CA ALA A 24 7.42 -3.88 13.54
C ALA A 24 7.78 -2.99 12.35
N HIS A 25 8.84 -3.35 11.64
CA HIS A 25 9.27 -2.66 10.44
C HIS A 25 8.56 -3.28 9.24
N LEU A 26 7.44 -2.70 8.86
CA LEU A 26 6.64 -3.18 7.74
C LEU A 26 6.77 -2.21 6.56
N VAL A 27 6.66 -2.74 5.35
CA VAL A 27 6.64 -1.96 4.11
C VAL A 27 5.44 -2.38 3.30
N VAL A 28 4.66 -1.41 2.83
CA VAL A 28 3.62 -1.63 1.83
C VAL A 28 4.12 -1.22 0.45
N LEU A 29 3.85 -2.07 -0.53
CA LEU A 29 4.32 -2.00 -1.90
C LEU A 29 3.11 -2.03 -2.85
N GLY A 30 3.03 -1.07 -3.75
CA GLY A 30 2.10 -1.07 -4.88
C GLY A 30 2.81 -1.57 -6.14
N LYS A 31 2.17 -2.51 -6.85
CA LYS A 31 2.69 -3.12 -8.08
C LYS A 31 1.68 -2.99 -9.21
N SER A 32 2.17 -2.86 -10.44
CA SER A 32 1.41 -3.10 -11.67
C SER A 32 1.91 -4.38 -12.36
N SER A 33 1.00 -5.14 -12.96
CA SER A 33 1.27 -6.35 -13.76
C SER A 33 1.92 -7.57 -13.04
N PRO A 34 1.21 -8.33 -12.19
CA PRO A 34 -0.19 -8.15 -11.81
C PRO A 34 -0.34 -7.01 -10.82
N SER A 35 -1.52 -6.39 -10.84
CA SER A 35 -1.79 -5.25 -9.98
C SER A 35 -2.08 -5.71 -8.55
N SER A 36 -1.27 -5.26 -7.59
CA SER A 36 -1.42 -5.65 -6.19
C SER A 36 -0.92 -4.59 -5.21
N LEU A 37 -1.45 -4.67 -4.00
CA LEU A 37 -0.90 -4.03 -2.81
C LEU A 37 -0.40 -5.12 -1.86
N GLU A 38 0.89 -5.11 -1.54
CA GLU A 38 1.59 -6.17 -0.81
C GLU A 38 2.28 -5.59 0.42
N ILE A 39 2.13 -6.24 1.58
CA ILE A 39 2.85 -5.89 2.81
C ILE A 39 3.94 -6.91 3.07
N PHE A 40 5.15 -6.42 3.35
CA PHE A 40 6.31 -7.22 3.71
C PHE A 40 6.82 -6.82 5.10
N SER A 41 7.44 -7.76 5.81
CA SER A 41 8.31 -7.42 6.93
C SER A 41 9.69 -7.06 6.43
N PHE A 42 10.32 -6.07 7.06
CA PHE A 42 11.68 -5.64 6.79
C PHE A 42 12.56 -5.99 7.98
N ASP A 43 13.65 -6.71 7.73
CA ASP A 43 14.67 -6.97 8.73
C ASP A 43 15.79 -5.91 8.63
N PRO A 44 15.90 -4.98 9.59
CA PRO A 44 16.94 -3.96 9.57
C PRO A 44 18.36 -4.50 9.77
N LYS A 45 18.53 -5.70 10.34
CA LYS A 45 19.86 -6.30 10.55
C LYS A 45 20.45 -6.81 9.23
N THR A 46 19.60 -7.38 8.39
CA THR A 46 19.99 -7.90 7.07
C THR A 46 19.67 -6.95 5.93
N THR A 47 18.96 -5.84 6.20
CA THR A 47 18.48 -4.87 5.20
C THR A 47 17.67 -5.56 4.09
N SER A 48 16.77 -6.46 4.48
CA SER A 48 16.03 -7.31 3.54
C SER A 48 14.53 -7.34 3.82
N LEU A 49 13.73 -7.56 2.78
CA LEU A 49 12.31 -7.88 2.92
C LEU A 49 12.11 -9.37 3.12
N SER A 50 11.01 -9.77 3.75
CA SER A 50 10.60 -11.17 3.78
C SER A 50 10.50 -11.76 2.36
N PRO A 51 10.80 -13.05 2.17
CA PRO A 51 10.77 -13.68 0.85
C PRO A 51 9.37 -13.71 0.21
N SER A 52 8.33 -13.60 1.02
CA SER A 52 6.92 -13.52 0.60
C SER A 52 6.19 -12.39 1.33
N PRO A 53 5.12 -11.84 0.73
CA PRO A 53 4.29 -10.85 1.38
C PRO A 53 3.55 -11.47 2.56
N LYS A 54 3.47 -10.73 3.67
CA LYS A 54 2.68 -11.04 4.87
C LYS A 54 1.18 -10.87 4.62
N ALA A 55 0.83 -9.95 3.73
CA ALA A 55 -0.53 -9.76 3.24
C ALA A 55 -0.50 -9.26 1.79
N LYS A 56 -1.50 -9.63 1.00
CA LYS A 56 -1.65 -9.22 -0.39
C LYS A 56 -3.11 -8.89 -0.67
N PHE A 57 -3.33 -7.79 -1.37
CA PHE A 57 -4.59 -7.45 -2.00
C PHE A 57 -4.37 -7.37 -3.50
N GLU A 58 -5.18 -8.09 -4.29
CA GLU A 58 -5.14 -8.03 -5.75
C GLU A 58 -6.21 -7.05 -6.22
N PHE A 59 -5.80 -6.09 -7.04
CA PHE A 59 -6.76 -5.17 -7.64
C PHE A 59 -7.44 -5.83 -8.84
N GLU A 60 -8.65 -5.36 -9.15
CA GLU A 60 -9.34 -5.73 -10.38
C GLU A 60 -8.54 -5.34 -11.62
N GLU A 61 -8.79 -6.01 -12.74
CA GLU A 61 -8.10 -5.76 -14.00
C GLU A 61 -8.21 -4.28 -14.42
N GLY A 62 -7.09 -3.70 -14.85
CA GLY A 62 -7.00 -2.30 -15.26
C GLY A 62 -6.87 -1.28 -14.13
N ILE A 63 -7.03 -1.70 -12.86
CA ILE A 63 -6.83 -0.83 -11.70
C ILE A 63 -5.41 -1.01 -11.17
N ASN A 64 -4.60 0.05 -11.21
CA ASN A 64 -3.22 0.03 -10.71
C ASN A 64 -3.03 0.99 -9.52
N PRO A 65 -2.25 0.62 -8.50
CA PRO A 65 -1.87 1.53 -7.42
C PRO A 65 -0.95 2.64 -7.94
N VAL A 66 -1.19 3.88 -7.52
CA VAL A 66 -0.48 5.07 -8.00
C VAL A 66 0.34 5.72 -6.90
N ALA A 67 -0.26 5.98 -5.74
CA ALA A 67 0.41 6.54 -4.57
C ALA A 67 -0.14 5.90 -3.30
N ILE A 68 0.70 5.85 -2.25
CA ILE A 68 0.33 5.29 -0.95
C ILE A 68 0.65 6.31 0.14
N ALA A 69 -0.25 6.43 1.11
CA ALA A 69 0.01 7.07 2.40
C ALA A 69 -0.39 6.11 3.52
N VAL A 70 0.39 6.12 4.59
CA VAL A 70 0.12 5.31 5.79
C VAL A 70 -0.21 6.27 6.93
N HIS A 71 -1.29 5.98 7.65
CA HIS A 71 -1.67 6.74 8.83
C HIS A 71 -0.61 6.57 9.93
N PRO A 72 -0.31 7.59 10.76
CA PRO A 72 0.73 7.50 11.78
C PRO A 72 0.57 6.37 12.81
N SER A 73 -0.65 5.84 13.01
CA SER A 73 -0.85 4.63 13.83
C SER A 73 -0.28 3.35 13.21
N GLY A 74 -0.13 3.33 11.88
CA GLY A 74 0.24 2.17 11.09
C GLY A 74 -0.90 1.18 10.80
N ASP A 75 -2.13 1.50 11.24
CA ASP A 75 -3.28 0.62 11.08
C ASP A 75 -4.09 0.90 9.81
N ASP A 76 -3.87 2.06 9.17
CA ASP A 76 -4.60 2.48 7.99
C ASP A 76 -3.64 2.86 6.86
N VAL A 77 -3.94 2.38 5.66
CA VAL A 77 -3.20 2.67 4.43
C VAL A 77 -4.18 3.17 3.38
N VAL A 78 -3.93 4.35 2.82
CA VAL A 78 -4.69 4.86 1.68
C VAL A 78 -3.87 4.68 0.42
N CYS A 79 -4.46 4.05 -0.59
CA CYS A 79 -3.88 3.90 -1.92
C CYS A 79 -4.74 4.63 -2.95
N SER A 80 -4.15 5.51 -3.75
CA SER A 80 -4.81 6.03 -4.94
C SER A 80 -4.68 5.04 -6.09
N THR A 81 -5.68 5.03 -6.97
CA THR A 81 -5.74 4.12 -8.12
C THR A 81 -5.69 4.89 -9.45
N SER A 82 -5.29 4.19 -10.52
CA SER A 82 -5.28 4.72 -11.89
C SER A 82 -6.66 5.16 -12.39
N THR A 83 -7.74 4.65 -11.80
CA THR A 83 -9.13 4.95 -12.18
C THR A 83 -9.72 6.20 -11.50
N GLY A 84 -8.91 6.93 -10.73
CA GLY A 84 -9.33 8.21 -10.16
C GLY A 84 -10.09 8.14 -8.84
N GLY A 85 -9.87 7.05 -8.08
CA GLY A 85 -10.35 6.89 -6.72
C GLY A 85 -9.22 6.62 -5.72
N CYS A 86 -9.57 6.58 -4.44
CA CYS A 86 -8.72 6.05 -3.39
C CYS A 86 -9.41 4.90 -2.66
N LYS A 87 -8.63 3.88 -2.29
CA LYS A 87 -9.05 2.79 -1.41
C LYS A 87 -8.34 2.93 -0.07
N LEU A 88 -9.11 2.74 1.01
CA LEU A 88 -8.59 2.61 2.37
C LEU A 88 -8.41 1.13 2.68
N PHE A 89 -7.25 0.77 3.19
CA PHE A 89 -6.91 -0.55 3.67
C PHE A 89 -6.66 -0.49 5.17
N GLU A 90 -7.46 -1.20 5.92
CA GLU A 90 -7.24 -1.42 7.35
C GLU A 90 -6.28 -2.62 7.51
N VAL A 91 -5.20 -2.40 8.24
CA VAL A 91 -4.14 -3.36 8.53
C VAL A 91 -4.36 -3.93 9.92
N TYR A 92 -4.79 -5.19 9.98
CA TYR A 92 -5.05 -5.89 11.24
C TYR A 92 -3.96 -6.93 11.52
N GLY A 93 -3.72 -7.18 12.81
CA GLY A 93 -2.84 -8.25 13.28
C GLY A 93 -1.47 -7.77 13.74
N ARG A 94 -0.45 -8.64 13.69
CA ARG A 94 0.96 -8.39 14.07
C ARG A 94 1.87 -9.11 13.08
N GLU A 95 3.18 -8.91 13.13
CA GLU A 95 4.17 -9.35 12.12
C GLU A 95 3.97 -10.75 11.52
N ASP A 96 3.55 -11.73 12.33
CA ASP A 96 3.35 -13.13 11.89
C ASP A 96 1.99 -13.38 11.22
N TYR A 97 1.02 -12.49 11.43
CA TYR A 97 -0.31 -12.59 10.86
C TYR A 97 -0.85 -11.18 10.57
N ILE A 98 -0.76 -10.76 9.31
CA ILE A 98 -1.29 -9.48 8.84
C ILE A 98 -2.49 -9.76 7.93
N LYS A 99 -3.59 -9.03 8.14
CA LYS A 99 -4.77 -9.07 7.29
C LYS A 99 -5.09 -7.67 6.77
N LEU A 100 -5.47 -7.61 5.50
CA LEU A 100 -5.97 -6.40 4.85
C LEU A 100 -7.49 -6.48 4.69
N THR A 101 -8.18 -5.43 5.12
CA THR A 101 -9.59 -5.20 4.80
C THR A 101 -9.71 -3.91 4.00
N THR A 102 -10.36 -3.95 2.84
CA THR A 102 -10.54 -2.77 1.99
C THR A 102 -11.88 -2.08 2.24
N LYS A 103 -11.87 -0.76 2.18
CA LYS A 103 -13.06 0.11 2.17
C LYS A 103 -12.88 1.16 1.08
N ASP A 104 -13.95 1.48 0.37
CA ASP A 104 -13.93 2.60 -0.56
C ASP A 104 -14.02 3.92 0.21
N LEU A 105 -13.22 4.91 -0.20
CA LEU A 105 -13.29 6.26 0.35
C LEU A 105 -14.28 7.07 -0.48
N ALA A 106 -15.56 7.01 -0.11
CA ALA A 106 -16.65 7.70 -0.83
C ALA A 106 -16.37 9.19 -1.12
N PRO A 107 -15.78 9.99 -0.20
CA PRO A 107 -15.45 11.39 -0.51
C PRO A 107 -14.39 11.58 -1.60
N LEU A 108 -13.63 10.54 -1.92
CA LEU A 108 -12.57 10.53 -2.94
C LEU A 108 -12.91 9.61 -4.11
N GLN A 109 -14.19 9.28 -4.31
CA GLN A 109 -14.64 8.63 -5.54
C GLN A 109 -14.86 9.67 -6.64
N GLY A 110 -14.35 9.39 -7.84
CA GLY A 110 -14.58 10.23 -9.02
C GLY A 110 -13.86 11.58 -9.00
N VAL A 111 -12.93 11.80 -8.06
CA VAL A 111 -12.14 13.04 -7.96
C VAL A 111 -10.92 13.07 -8.89
N GLY A 112 -10.79 12.06 -9.76
CA GLY A 112 -9.67 11.91 -10.68
C GLY A 112 -8.43 11.32 -10.01
N PRO A 113 -7.40 10.94 -10.80
CA PRO A 113 -6.20 10.29 -10.28
C PRO A 113 -5.43 11.18 -9.29
N GLN A 114 -5.31 10.71 -8.05
CA GLN A 114 -4.49 11.35 -7.03
C GLN A 114 -3.03 10.87 -7.15
N LYS A 115 -2.10 11.81 -7.28
CA LYS A 115 -0.65 11.56 -7.48
C LYS A 115 0.16 11.68 -6.19
N CYS A 116 -0.35 12.42 -5.21
CA CYS A 116 0.25 12.51 -3.89
C CYS A 116 -0.82 12.39 -2.80
N LEU A 117 -0.45 11.75 -1.70
CA LEU A 117 -1.28 11.48 -0.54
C LEU A 117 -0.43 11.72 0.71
N ALA A 118 -1.02 12.31 1.74
CA ALA A 118 -0.33 12.49 3.02
C ALA A 118 -1.31 12.54 4.19
N PHE A 119 -0.94 11.90 5.29
CA PHE A 119 -1.56 12.14 6.59
C PHE A 119 -0.79 13.23 7.34
N SER A 120 -1.50 14.01 8.17
CA SER A 120 -0.85 14.86 9.15
C SER A 120 -0.13 14.03 10.22
N VAL A 121 0.82 14.63 10.92
CA VAL A 121 1.65 13.95 11.94
C VAL A 121 0.81 13.35 13.07
N ASP A 122 -0.27 14.02 13.45
CA ASP A 122 -1.24 13.56 14.45
C ASP A 122 -2.29 12.60 13.88
N GLY A 123 -2.25 12.31 12.58
CA GLY A 123 -3.17 11.39 11.90
C GLY A 123 -4.59 11.94 11.66
N THR A 124 -4.92 13.11 12.20
CA THR A 124 -6.29 13.63 12.19
C THR A 124 -6.74 14.19 10.83
N ARG A 125 -5.81 14.48 9.93
CA ARG A 125 -6.08 15.06 8.62
C ARG A 125 -5.43 14.26 7.51
N PHE A 126 -6.09 14.29 6.36
CA PHE A 126 -5.62 13.65 5.14
C PHE A 126 -5.66 14.66 3.99
N ALA A 127 -4.58 14.73 3.22
CA ALA A 127 -4.45 15.60 2.07
C ALA A 127 -4.20 14.76 0.81
N THR A 128 -4.84 15.16 -0.29
CA THR A 128 -4.62 14.58 -1.62
C THR A 128 -4.27 15.67 -2.61
N GLY A 129 -3.45 15.32 -3.60
CA GLY A 129 -3.19 16.17 -4.75
C GLY A 129 -3.18 15.33 -6.02
N GLY A 130 -3.87 15.81 -7.05
CA GLY A 130 -4.12 15.06 -8.26
C GLY A 130 -4.36 15.97 -9.46
N VAL A 131 -4.73 15.33 -10.57
CA VAL A 131 -5.11 16.04 -11.79
C VAL A 131 -6.63 16.13 -11.82
N VAL A 132 -7.17 17.33 -12.10
CA VAL A 132 -8.60 17.50 -12.36
C VAL A 132 -8.91 16.81 -13.69
N SER A 133 -9.72 15.75 -13.63
CA SER A 133 -10.35 15.18 -14.83
C SER A 133 -11.55 16.06 -15.20
N TYR A 134 -11.44 16.77 -16.33
CA TYR A 134 -12.54 17.51 -16.97
C TYR A 134 -13.41 16.59 -17.82
#